data_AF-A0A1Q3QIE9-F1
#
_entry.id   AF-A0A1Q3QIE9-F1
#
_cell.length_a   1.000
_cell.length_b   1.000
_cell.length_c   1.000
_cell.angle_alpha   90.00
_cell.angle_beta   90.00
_cell.angle_gamma   90.00
#
_symmetry.space_group_name_H-M   'P 1'
#
loop_
_entity.id
_entity.type
_entity.pdbx_description
1 polymer ?
#
loop_
_entity_poly.entity_id
_entity_poly.type
_entity_poly.pdbx_seq_one_letter_code
_entity_poly.pdbx_strand_id
1 'polypeptide(L)'
;MTKTIKELNTHYYLSIVVLAVLFLLVFFKAISFGTPFPVTTTAEMYAIGITLLAIPVALKLFADKIKKIPEGTEKNETVRCYRNAWLLRIYIVNTVTMGNIFLYAISRNNNFMWLAVISFIVYMFCKPSHQDLENIVQEDKNVE
;
A
#
# COMPACT_ATOMS: atom_id res chain seq x y z
N MET A 1 19.89 13.70 -2.01
CA MET A 1 19.15 12.44 -2.27
C MET A 1 18.79 11.65 -1.02
N THR A 2 19.68 11.50 -0.03
CA THR A 2 19.44 10.64 1.16
C THR A 2 18.32 11.12 2.11
N LYS A 3 18.14 12.44 2.32
CA LYS A 3 17.12 12.97 3.23
C LYS A 3 15.68 12.68 2.77
N THR A 4 15.38 12.90 1.48
CA THR A 4 14.04 12.69 0.90
C THR A 4 13.60 11.23 0.94
N ILE A 5 14.54 10.30 0.76
CA ILE A 5 14.23 8.86 0.81
C ILE A 5 14.08 8.40 2.26
N LYS A 6 14.87 8.97 3.19
CA LYS A 6 14.74 8.68 4.62
C LYS A 6 13.38 9.11 5.16
N GLU A 7 12.90 10.30 4.79
CA GLU A 7 11.53 10.74 5.12
C GLU A 7 10.46 9.81 4.53
N LEU A 8 10.63 9.37 3.28
CA LEU A 8 9.68 8.49 2.61
C LEU A 8 9.58 7.12 3.32
N ASN A 9 10.71 6.59 3.76
CA ASN A 9 10.78 5.36 4.54
C ASN A 9 10.20 5.53 5.97
N THR A 10 10.41 6.69 6.59
CA THR A 10 9.76 7.03 7.86
C THR A 10 8.25 7.11 7.70
N HIS A 11 7.73 7.73 6.63
CA HIS A 11 6.28 7.78 6.37
C HIS A 11 5.69 6.39 6.08
N TYR A 12 6.42 5.52 5.39
CA TYR A 12 6.04 4.11 5.20
C TYR A 12 5.92 3.39 6.54
N TYR A 13 6.97 3.46 7.37
CA TYR A 13 7.00 2.77 8.65
C TYR A 13 5.98 3.35 9.64
N LEU A 14 5.77 4.66 9.62
CA LEU A 14 4.73 5.31 10.42
C LEU A 14 3.35 4.84 9.98
N SER A 15 3.07 4.80 8.67
CA SER A 15 1.76 4.38 8.15
C SER A 15 1.44 2.93 8.50
N ILE A 16 2.40 2.01 8.33
CA ILE A 16 2.19 0.60 8.66
C ILE A 16 2.02 0.41 10.18
N VAL A 17 2.79 1.12 11.01
CA VAL A 17 2.64 1.05 12.47
C VAL A 17 1.30 1.60 12.91
N VAL A 18 0.86 2.74 12.38
CA VAL A 18 -0.45 3.32 12.68
C VAL A 18 -1.57 2.37 12.29
N LEU A 19 -1.53 1.78 11.09
CA LEU A 19 -2.52 0.80 10.65
C LEU A 19 -2.50 -0.48 11.49
N ALA A 20 -1.33 -0.97 11.86
CA ALA A 20 -1.18 -2.15 12.70
C ALA A 20 -1.73 -1.93 14.10
N VAL A 21 -1.42 -0.78 14.73
CA VAL A 21 -1.97 -0.40 16.03
C VAL A 21 -3.50 -0.27 15.94
N LEU A 22 -4.01 0.40 14.91
CA LEU A 22 -5.44 0.55 14.69
C LEU A 22 -6.14 -0.81 14.50
N PHE A 23 -5.54 -1.72 13.72
CA PHE A 23 -6.03 -3.08 13.56
C PHE A 23 -6.05 -3.85 14.89
N LEU A 24 -4.98 -3.77 15.69
CA LEU A 24 -4.92 -4.41 17.01
C LEU A 24 -5.97 -3.84 17.97
N LEU A 25 -6.19 -2.52 17.98
CA LEU A 25 -7.22 -1.89 18.81
C LEU A 25 -8.63 -2.41 18.45
N VAL A 26 -8.92 -2.56 17.16
CA VAL A 26 -10.19 -3.15 16.69
C VAL A 26 -10.25 -4.64 17.03
N PHE A 27 -9.16 -5.39 16.84
CA PHE A 27 -9.08 -6.82 17.11
C PHE A 27 -9.29 -7.16 18.59
N PHE A 28 -8.64 -6.44 19.49
CA PHE A 28 -8.84 -6.57 20.94
C PHE A 28 -10.16 -5.98 21.44
N LYS A 29 -11.00 -5.45 20.54
CA LYS A 29 -12.28 -4.79 20.86
C LYS A 29 -12.10 -3.59 21.80
N ALA A 30 -10.91 -2.98 21.84
CA ALA A 30 -10.66 -1.76 22.60
C ALA A 30 -11.42 -0.56 22.02
N ILE A 31 -11.76 -0.63 20.72
CA ILE A 31 -12.65 0.30 20.03
C ILE A 31 -13.83 -0.50 19.50
N SER A 32 -15.05 -0.09 19.86
CA SER A 32 -16.30 -0.65 19.33
C SER A 32 -17.13 0.48 18.73
N PHE A 33 -17.52 0.32 17.46
CA PHE A 33 -18.34 1.29 16.73
C PHE A 33 -19.86 1.07 16.93
N GLY A 34 -20.28 0.57 18.09
CA GLY A 34 -21.68 0.28 18.39
C GLY A 34 -22.10 -1.14 18.01
N THR A 35 -23.40 -1.34 17.77
CA THR A 35 -23.96 -2.67 17.45
C THR A 35 -23.53 -3.13 16.05
N PRO A 36 -22.95 -4.33 15.91
CA PRO A 36 -22.57 -4.84 14.61
C PRO A 36 -23.81 -5.05 13.74
N PHE A 37 -23.82 -4.46 12.56
CA PHE A 37 -24.87 -4.67 11.57
C PHE A 37 -24.46 -5.80 10.63
N PRO A 38 -25.34 -6.77 10.34
CA PRO A 38 -25.03 -7.85 9.42
C PRO A 38 -24.85 -7.28 8.01
N VAL A 39 -23.64 -7.42 7.48
CA VAL A 39 -23.36 -7.11 6.07
C VAL A 39 -23.92 -8.25 5.23
N THR A 40 -24.60 -7.93 4.13
CA THR A 40 -25.13 -8.96 3.24
C THR A 40 -24.00 -9.71 2.57
N THR A 41 -24.16 -11.03 2.37
CA THR A 41 -23.15 -11.89 1.72
C THR A 41 -22.67 -11.33 0.38
N THR A 42 -23.57 -10.68 -0.37
CA THR A 42 -23.23 -10.00 -1.63
C THR A 42 -22.24 -8.85 -1.44
N ALA A 43 -22.46 -7.97 -0.47
CA ALA A 43 -21.56 -6.86 -0.19
C ALA A 43 -20.17 -7.34 0.29
N GLU A 44 -20.13 -8.43 1.05
CA GLU A 44 -18.88 -9.07 1.47
C GLU A 44 -18.08 -9.58 0.26
N MET A 45 -18.73 -10.29 -0.66
CA MET A 45 -18.08 -10.80 -1.87
C MET A 45 -17.49 -9.68 -2.74
N TYR A 46 -18.20 -8.56 -2.89
CA TYR A 46 -17.67 -7.40 -3.62
C TYR A 46 -16.48 -6.76 -2.92
N ALA A 47 -16.54 -6.58 -1.60
CA ALA A 47 -15.44 -6.00 -0.83
C ALA A 47 -14.18 -6.89 -0.87
N ILE A 48 -14.36 -8.22 -0.82
CA ILE A 48 -13.28 -9.19 -0.99
C ILE A 48 -12.70 -9.10 -2.41
N GLY A 49 -13.56 -9.13 -3.44
CA GLY A 49 -13.13 -9.06 -4.83
C GLY A 49 -12.37 -7.78 -5.16
N ILE A 50 -12.86 -6.63 -4.69
CA ILE A 50 -12.19 -5.33 -4.87
C ILE A 50 -10.83 -5.33 -4.19
N THR A 51 -10.73 -5.85 -2.96
CA THR A 51 -9.44 -5.95 -2.23
C THR A 51 -8.43 -6.79 -3.01
N LEU A 52 -8.86 -7.96 -3.49
CA LEU A 52 -8.02 -8.88 -4.26
C LEU A 52 -7.57 -8.32 -5.60
N LEU A 53 -8.40 -7.49 -6.25
CA LEU A 53 -8.03 -6.80 -7.50
C LEU A 53 -7.19 -5.54 -7.27
N ALA A 54 -7.42 -4.82 -6.16
CA ALA A 54 -6.68 -3.60 -5.86
C ALA A 54 -5.18 -3.86 -5.65
N ILE A 55 -4.83 -5.01 -5.08
CA ILE A 55 -3.43 -5.44 -4.87
C ILE A 55 -2.65 -5.54 -6.20
N PRO A 56 -3.04 -6.40 -7.17
CA PRO A 56 -2.35 -6.51 -8.46
C PRO A 56 -2.48 -5.24 -9.29
N VAL A 57 -3.58 -4.47 -9.16
CA VAL A 57 -3.71 -3.17 -9.83
C VAL A 57 -2.68 -2.17 -9.28
N ALA A 58 -2.48 -2.09 -7.97
CA ALA A 58 -1.47 -1.21 -7.37
C ALA A 58 -0.05 -1.59 -7.81
N LEU A 59 0.24 -2.89 -7.92
CA LEU A 59 1.50 -3.42 -8.43
C LEU A 59 1.68 -3.10 -9.91
N LYS A 60 0.65 -3.31 -10.74
CA LYS A 60 0.70 -3.05 -12.18
C LYS A 60 0.84 -1.57 -12.50
N LEU A 61 0.12 -0.69 -11.80
CA LEU A 61 0.22 0.77 -11.97
C LEU A 61 1.63 1.28 -11.64
N PHE A 62 2.31 0.67 -10.67
CA PHE A 62 3.69 0.98 -10.35
C PHE A 62 4.63 0.54 -11.48
N ALA A 63 4.50 -0.70 -11.95
CA ALA A 63 5.32 -1.22 -13.05
C ALA A 63 5.12 -0.41 -14.35
N ASP A 64 3.88 -0.09 -14.70
CA ASP A 64 3.55 0.69 -15.89
C ASP A 64 4.08 2.14 -15.81
N LYS A 65 4.09 2.75 -14.61
CA LYS A 65 4.67 4.09 -14.41
C LYS A 65 6.19 4.08 -14.50
N ILE A 66 6.86 3.06 -13.97
CA ILE A 66 8.33 2.95 -14.08
C ILE A 66 8.74 2.68 -15.52
N LYS A 67 8.05 1.78 -16.22
CA LYS A 67 8.33 1.45 -17.62
C LYS A 67 8.11 2.63 -18.58
N LYS A 68 7.26 3.59 -18.20
CA LYS A 68 7.00 4.81 -18.98
C LYS A 68 8.00 5.94 -18.74
N ILE A 69 9.01 5.76 -17.89
CA ILE A 69 10.08 6.75 -17.72
C ILE A 69 10.95 6.69 -18.99
N PRO A 70 11.01 7.75 -19.80
CA PRO A 70 11.87 7.78 -20.98
C PRO A 70 13.34 7.64 -20.58
N GLU A 71 14.09 6.78 -21.29
CA GLU A 71 15.54 6.70 -21.17
C GLU A 71 16.16 8.07 -21.52
N GLY A 72 17.04 8.60 -20.65
CA GLY A 72 17.61 9.95 -20.78
C GLY A 72 16.84 11.07 -20.05
N THR A 73 15.85 10.73 -19.23
CA THR A 73 15.18 11.71 -18.35
C THR A 73 16.11 12.16 -17.22
N GLU A 74 16.19 13.48 -16.98
CA GLU A 74 17.04 14.06 -15.94
C GLU A 74 16.89 13.30 -14.61
N LYS A 75 18.02 13.01 -13.95
CA LYS A 75 18.10 12.23 -12.71
C LYS A 75 17.14 12.71 -11.62
N ASN A 76 16.89 14.02 -11.54
CA ASN A 76 15.94 14.60 -10.59
C ASN A 76 14.48 14.31 -10.96
N GLU A 77 14.13 14.29 -12.24
CA GLU A 77 12.79 13.95 -12.73
C GLU A 77 12.50 12.45 -12.60
N THR A 78 13.47 11.58 -12.88
CA THR A 78 13.37 10.12 -12.67
C THR A 78 13.09 9.79 -11.20
N VAL A 79 13.82 10.42 -10.27
CA VAL A 79 13.59 10.27 -8.83
C VAL A 79 12.20 10.78 -8.41
N ARG A 80 11.73 11.90 -9.00
CA ARG A 80 10.41 12.46 -8.71
C ARG A 80 9.29 11.55 -9.23
N CYS A 81 9.43 10.97 -10.42
CA CYS A 81 8.47 10.05 -10.99
C CYS A 81 8.37 8.75 -10.16
N TYR A 82 9.51 8.19 -9.76
CA TYR A 82 9.58 7.05 -8.85
C TYR A 82 8.89 7.34 -7.52
N ARG A 83 9.18 8.49 -6.89
CA ARG A 83 8.53 8.91 -5.64
C ARG A 83 7.02 8.96 -5.79
N ASN A 84 6.52 9.51 -6.89
CA ASN A 84 5.09 9.65 -7.13
C ASN A 84 4.40 8.30 -7.39
N ALA A 85 5.05 7.40 -8.14
CA ALA A 85 4.55 6.05 -8.37
C ALA A 85 4.49 5.23 -7.06
N TRP A 86 5.52 5.35 -6.23
CA TRP A 86 5.57 4.70 -4.92
C TRP A 86 4.49 5.26 -3.97
N LEU A 87 4.30 6.59 -3.94
CA LEU A 87 3.24 7.22 -3.15
C LEU A 87 1.84 6.75 -3.58
N LEU A 88 1.61 6.56 -4.87
CA LEU A 88 0.33 6.07 -5.38
C LEU A 88 0.08 4.63 -4.90
N ARG A 89 1.09 3.75 -4.99
CA ARG A 89 1.00 2.37 -4.51
C ARG A 89 0.68 2.31 -3.02
N ILE A 90 1.38 3.08 -2.18
CA ILE A 90 1.14 3.07 -0.74
C ILE A 90 -0.25 3.64 -0.38
N TYR A 91 -0.75 4.64 -1.11
CA TYR A 91 -2.09 5.18 -0.90
C TYR A 91 -3.19 4.18 -1.22
N ILE A 92 -3.05 3.41 -2.30
CA ILE A 92 -4.01 2.35 -2.64
C ILE A 92 -4.04 1.30 -1.53
N VAL A 93 -2.87 0.80 -1.13
CA VAL A 93 -2.78 -0.25 -0.10
C VAL A 93 -3.27 0.28 1.25
N ASN A 94 -2.97 1.53 1.62
CA ASN A 94 -3.52 2.17 2.82
C ASN A 94 -5.05 2.23 2.78
N THR A 95 -5.62 2.70 1.66
CA THR A 95 -7.08 2.82 1.51
C THR A 95 -7.76 1.46 1.63
N VAL A 96 -7.21 0.44 0.99
CA VAL A 96 -7.73 -0.93 1.03
C VAL A 96 -7.61 -1.53 2.43
N THR A 97 -6.45 -1.37 3.08
CA THR A 97 -6.22 -1.87 4.45
C THR A 97 -7.18 -1.19 5.43
N MET A 98 -7.29 0.13 5.35
CA MET A 98 -8.20 0.91 6.19
C MET A 98 -9.65 0.49 5.98
N GLY A 99 -10.10 0.35 4.72
CA GLY A 99 -11.43 -0.15 4.39
C GLY A 99 -11.72 -1.53 4.99
N ASN A 100 -10.77 -2.47 4.89
CA ASN A 100 -10.91 -3.79 5.50
C ASN A 100 -10.98 -3.75 7.03
N ILE A 101 -10.19 -2.89 7.68
CA ILE A 101 -10.26 -2.71 9.15
C ILE A 101 -11.60 -2.10 9.56
N PHE A 102 -12.10 -1.10 8.83
CA PHE A 102 -13.43 -0.50 9.08
C PHE A 102 -14.56 -1.51 8.89
N LEU A 103 -14.53 -2.29 7.80
CA LEU A 103 -15.51 -3.34 7.54
C LEU A 103 -15.45 -4.42 8.64
N TYR A 104 -14.26 -4.79 9.09
CA TYR A 104 -14.10 -5.69 10.22
C TYR A 104 -14.67 -5.10 11.53
N ALA A 105 -14.44 -3.81 11.78
CA ALA A 105 -14.94 -3.14 12.98
C ALA A 105 -16.47 -3.08 13.05
N ILE A 106 -17.15 -2.94 11.90
CA ILE A 106 -18.62 -2.82 11.80
C ILE A 106 -19.29 -4.20 11.68
N SER A 107 -18.83 -5.02 10.75
CA SER A 107 -19.43 -6.34 10.44
C SER A 107 -19.04 -7.41 11.45
N ARG A 108 -17.85 -7.28 12.05
CA ARG A 108 -17.23 -8.30 12.90
C ARG A 108 -17.00 -9.65 12.20
N ASN A 109 -17.03 -9.65 10.87
CA ASN A 109 -16.79 -10.84 10.07
C ASN A 109 -15.28 -11.13 9.93
N ASN A 110 -14.90 -12.36 10.26
CA ASN A 110 -13.52 -12.85 10.18
C ASN A 110 -12.91 -12.75 8.77
N ASN A 111 -13.72 -12.72 7.71
CA ASN A 111 -13.23 -12.55 6.34
C ASN A 111 -12.51 -11.20 6.15
N PHE A 112 -13.08 -10.12 6.68
CA PHE A 112 -12.45 -8.78 6.60
C PHE A 112 -11.18 -8.70 7.43
N MET A 113 -11.12 -9.42 8.56
CA MET A 113 -9.89 -9.55 9.34
C MET A 113 -8.78 -10.23 8.52
N TRP A 114 -9.08 -11.36 7.87
CA TRP A 114 -8.11 -12.05 7.02
C TRP A 114 -7.65 -11.19 5.84
N LEU A 115 -8.55 -10.41 5.23
CA LEU A 115 -8.18 -9.46 4.19
C LEU A 115 -7.28 -8.33 4.68
N ALA A 116 -7.51 -7.82 5.90
CA ALA A 116 -6.61 -6.86 6.51
C ALA A 116 -5.21 -7.46 6.69
N VAL A 117 -5.12 -8.71 7.18
CA VAL A 117 -3.84 -9.44 7.33
C VAL A 117 -3.14 -9.64 5.97
N ILE A 118 -3.88 -10.06 4.93
CA ILE A 118 -3.33 -10.19 3.58
C ILE A 118 -2.83 -8.83 3.07
N SER A 119 -3.57 -7.75 3.34
CA SER A 119 -3.16 -6.40 2.96
C SER A 119 -1.86 -5.97 3.66
N PHE A 120 -1.64 -6.37 4.92
CA PHE A 120 -0.35 -6.18 5.61
C PHE A 120 0.81 -6.94 4.96
N ILE A 121 0.57 -8.19 4.51
CA ILE A 121 1.59 -8.95 3.78
C ILE A 121 1.96 -8.24 2.48
N VAL A 122 0.96 -7.76 1.73
CA VAL A 122 1.19 -6.94 0.52
C VAL A 122 1.94 -5.66 0.85
N TYR A 123 1.63 -5.03 1.97
CA TYR A 123 2.34 -3.85 2.46
C TYR A 123 3.85 -4.10 2.58
N MET A 124 4.23 -5.29 3.04
CA MET A 124 5.63 -5.71 3.15
C MET A 124 6.31 -5.79 1.77
N PHE A 125 5.59 -6.25 0.74
CA PHE A 125 6.06 -6.23 -0.65
C PHE A 125 6.10 -4.81 -1.26
N CYS A 126 5.40 -3.84 -0.66
CA CYS A 126 5.43 -2.43 -1.05
C CYS A 126 6.58 -1.64 -0.41
N LYS A 127 7.46 -2.31 0.36
CA LYS A 127 8.63 -1.68 0.97
C LYS A 127 9.46 -0.98 -0.12
N PRO A 128 9.78 0.31 0.02
CA PRO A 128 10.66 1.00 -0.92
C PRO A 128 12.03 0.32 -0.90
N SER A 129 12.43 -0.30 -2.00
CA SER A 129 13.75 -0.88 -2.15
C SER A 129 14.71 0.16 -2.70
N HIS A 130 15.75 0.48 -1.92
CA HIS A 130 16.83 1.36 -2.35
C HIS A 130 17.58 0.80 -3.57
N GLN A 131 17.60 -0.53 -3.72
CA GLN A 131 18.28 -1.22 -4.81
C GLN A 131 17.58 -0.98 -6.16
N ASP A 132 16.25 -0.86 -6.19
CA ASP A 132 15.54 -0.58 -7.43
C ASP A 132 15.88 0.83 -7.95
N LEU A 133 15.95 1.81 -7.05
CA LEU A 133 16.30 3.19 -7.43
C LEU A 133 17.77 3.30 -7.85
N GLU A 134 18.68 2.61 -7.16
CA GLU A 134 20.09 2.56 -7.56
C GLU A 134 20.29 1.84 -8.90
N ASN A 135 19.58 0.74 -9.17
CA ASN A 135 19.66 0.04 -10.44
C ASN A 135 19.14 0.90 -11.61
N ILE A 136 17.99 1.56 -11.45
CA ILE A 136 17.44 2.46 -12.49
C ILE A 136 18.39 3.66 -12.73
N VAL A 137 19.04 4.15 -11.68
CA VAL A 137 20.00 5.25 -11.76
C VAL A 137 21.37 4.80 -12.30
N GLN A 138 21.73 3.52 -12.17
CA GLN A 138 22.98 2.97 -12.71
C GLN A 138 22.86 2.44 -14.12
N GLU A 139 21.70 1.93 -14.56
CA GLU A 139 21.44 1.63 -15.98
C GLU A 139 21.61 2.88 -16.84
N ASP A 140 21.07 4.02 -16.41
CA ASP A 140 21.23 5.32 -17.08
C ASP A 140 22.70 5.75 -17.24
N LYS A 141 23.58 5.34 -16.32
CA LYS A 141 25.02 5.65 -16.36
C LYS A 141 25.88 4.72 -17.22
N ASN A 142 25.41 3.52 -17.53
CA ASN A 142 26.19 2.54 -18.32
C ASN A 142 25.89 2.62 -19.82
N VAL A 143 25.04 3.56 -20.23
CA VAL A 143 24.67 3.83 -21.64
C VAL A 143 25.34 5.12 -22.16
N GLU A 144 26.10 5.83 -21.31
CA GLU A 144 26.98 6.96 -21.68
C GLU A 144 28.42 6.47 -21.92
#